data_AF-A0A8S4A3F8-F1
#
_entry.id   AF-A0A8S4A3F8-F1
#
_cell.length_a   1.000
_cell.length_b   1.000
_cell.length_c   1.000
_cell.angle_alpha   90.00
_cell.angle_beta   90.00
_cell.angle_gamma   90.00
#
_symmetry.space_group_name_H-M   'P 1'
#
loop_
_entity.id
_entity.type
_entity.pdbx_description
1 polymer ?
#
loop_
_entity_poly.entity_id
_entity_poly.type
_entity_poly.pdbx_seq_one_letter_code
_entity_poly.pdbx_strand_id
1 'polypeptide(L)'
;MGCLNTKAGNVKPKAAPDSNGKIDPNCNGQFSNIAQPHNEALGLSQRQVFSMKQSWKGIKRRMEETGVEMFVRLFHVDETLQTMFHKFKDIRNDEELRSNEALEYHATLVMTTLDDAIVHIDNFEYVQQLLHRVGASHVKFQGFRPETFYKMREPFLEAVKVTLGDRYTENIQSVYIVAISFILNTMVEGLSQAIGGTGSGSGSDVMLQS
;
A
#
# COMPACT_ATOMS: atom_id res chain seq x y z
N MET A 1 41.36 -21.22 -48.26
CA MET A 1 40.26 -21.91 -48.97
C MET A 1 39.36 -20.87 -49.59
N GLY A 2 38.99 -21.05 -50.87
CA GLY A 2 37.78 -20.46 -51.47
C GLY A 2 37.88 -19.04 -52.04
N CYS A 3 38.13 -18.95 -53.34
CA CYS A 3 38.14 -17.74 -54.16
C CYS A 3 36.74 -17.29 -54.63
N LEU A 4 36.60 -15.97 -54.89
CA LEU A 4 35.95 -15.29 -56.03
C LEU A 4 34.47 -15.58 -56.41
N ASN A 5 33.62 -14.53 -56.43
CA ASN A 5 33.07 -13.93 -57.67
C ASN A 5 32.00 -12.82 -57.46
N THR A 6 32.38 -11.57 -57.74
CA THR A 6 31.93 -10.67 -58.83
C THR A 6 30.48 -10.65 -59.37
N LYS A 7 29.85 -9.46 -59.19
CA LYS A 7 29.01 -8.61 -60.06
C LYS A 7 27.55 -8.93 -60.47
N ALA A 8 26.75 -7.89 -60.20
CA ALA A 8 25.86 -7.12 -61.09
C ALA A 8 24.50 -7.70 -61.52
N GLY A 9 23.49 -6.81 -61.47
CA GLY A 9 22.24 -6.96 -62.24
C GLY A 9 21.05 -6.28 -61.61
N ASN A 10 20.77 -5.05 -62.01
CA ASN A 10 19.46 -4.41 -61.87
C ASN A 10 18.59 -4.85 -63.07
N VAL A 11 17.31 -5.16 -62.86
CA VAL A 11 16.12 -4.85 -63.71
C VAL A 11 14.91 -5.70 -63.26
N LYS A 12 13.77 -5.01 -63.12
CA LYS A 12 12.43 -5.47 -62.69
C LYS A 12 11.78 -6.51 -63.63
N PRO A 13 10.67 -7.11 -63.18
CA PRO A 13 9.45 -7.14 -63.98
C PRO A 13 8.26 -6.43 -63.32
N LYS A 14 7.26 -6.17 -64.17
CA LYS A 14 6.25 -5.11 -64.15
C LYS A 14 4.85 -5.73 -63.99
N ALA A 15 4.00 -5.17 -63.13
CA ALA A 15 2.53 -5.17 -63.27
C ALA A 15 1.95 -4.06 -62.38
N ALA A 16 0.94 -3.36 -62.90
CA ALA A 16 0.41 -2.07 -62.41
C ALA A 16 -1.06 -2.23 -61.89
N PRO A 17 -1.88 -1.17 -61.68
CA PRO A 17 -2.46 -0.83 -60.37
C PRO A 17 -4.01 -0.84 -60.31
N ASP A 18 -4.58 -0.83 -59.12
CA ASP A 18 -5.92 -0.28 -58.82
C ASP A 18 -5.96 0.23 -57.36
N SER A 19 -5.98 1.54 -57.09
CA SER A 19 -7.12 2.44 -57.01
C SER A 19 -8.31 1.92 -56.18
N ASN A 20 -8.23 2.07 -54.86
CA ASN A 20 -9.17 2.94 -54.14
C ASN A 20 -8.75 3.15 -52.69
N GLY A 21 -8.10 4.30 -52.46
CA GLY A 21 -8.18 4.95 -51.16
C GLY A 21 -9.62 5.37 -50.90
N LYS A 22 -10.32 4.61 -50.05
CA LYS A 22 -11.44 5.10 -49.26
C LYS A 22 -11.21 4.65 -47.83
N ILE A 23 -10.81 5.60 -47.00
CA ILE A 23 -10.92 5.51 -45.55
C ILE A 23 -12.42 5.63 -45.28
N ASP A 24 -13.04 4.58 -44.73
CA ASP A 24 -14.41 4.64 -44.27
C ASP A 24 -14.53 5.71 -43.18
N PRO A 25 -15.34 6.78 -43.35
CA PRO A 25 -15.41 7.87 -42.38
C PRO A 25 -16.31 7.57 -41.17
N ASN A 26 -16.66 6.30 -40.91
CA ASN A 26 -17.62 5.96 -39.88
C ASN A 26 -17.27 4.70 -39.07
N CYS A 27 -16.09 4.69 -38.47
CA CYS A 27 -15.81 3.90 -37.27
C CYS A 27 -15.63 4.84 -36.08
N ASN A 28 -16.69 5.59 -35.77
CA ASN A 28 -16.82 6.30 -34.52
C ASN A 28 -17.40 5.31 -33.48
N GLY A 29 -16.58 4.34 -33.08
CA GLY A 29 -16.96 3.23 -32.21
C GLY A 29 -16.12 3.20 -30.95
N GLN A 30 -16.43 4.10 -30.02
CA GLN A 30 -16.20 3.97 -28.58
C GLN A 30 -14.91 3.25 -28.15
N PHE A 31 -13.80 4.00 -28.07
CA PHE A 31 -12.87 3.78 -26.96
C PHE A 31 -13.59 4.29 -25.70
N SER A 32 -14.49 3.47 -25.17
CA SER A 32 -15.01 3.66 -23.84
C SER A 32 -13.81 3.67 -22.91
N ASN A 33 -13.49 4.87 -22.43
CA ASN A 33 -12.66 5.10 -21.29
C ASN A 33 -13.42 4.46 -20.11
N ILE A 34 -13.30 3.15 -19.96
CA ILE A 34 -13.77 2.43 -18.78
C ILE A 34 -12.80 2.86 -17.69
N ALA A 35 -13.07 4.03 -17.09
CA ALA A 35 -12.58 4.31 -15.76
C ALA A 35 -13.01 3.11 -14.93
N GLN A 36 -12.05 2.28 -14.52
CA GLN A 36 -12.36 1.10 -13.75
C GLN A 36 -13.08 1.55 -12.47
N PRO A 37 -14.26 0.97 -12.14
CA PRO A 37 -15.09 1.42 -11.03
C PRO A 37 -14.42 1.28 -9.65
N HIS A 38 -13.26 0.62 -9.56
CA HIS A 38 -12.52 0.43 -8.32
C HIS A 38 -11.82 1.69 -7.79
N ASN A 39 -11.61 2.73 -8.61
CA ASN A 39 -10.86 3.92 -8.19
C ASN A 39 -11.72 4.95 -7.46
N GLU A 40 -13.05 4.88 -7.64
CA GLU A 40 -13.99 5.76 -6.91
C GLU A 40 -13.99 5.46 -5.41
N ALA A 41 -13.83 4.19 -5.02
CA ALA A 41 -13.82 3.76 -3.62
C ALA A 41 -12.63 4.30 -2.82
N LEU A 42 -11.48 4.50 -3.48
CA LEU A 42 -10.26 5.03 -2.85
C LEU A 42 -10.24 6.56 -2.81
N GLY A 43 -11.01 7.23 -3.68
CA GLY A 43 -10.98 8.69 -3.83
C GLY A 43 -9.68 9.23 -4.45
N LEU A 44 -8.89 8.37 -5.12
CA LEU A 44 -7.67 8.76 -5.82
C LEU A 44 -7.80 8.52 -7.32
N SER A 45 -7.28 9.44 -8.13
CA SER A 45 -7.13 9.23 -9.58
C SER A 45 -5.99 8.26 -9.88
N GLN A 46 -6.00 7.63 -11.07
CA GLN A 46 -4.91 6.75 -11.51
C GLN A 46 -3.54 7.45 -11.49
N ARG A 47 -3.50 8.74 -11.82
CA ARG A 47 -2.28 9.56 -11.76
C ARG A 47 -1.78 9.71 -10.32
N GLN A 48 -2.68 9.92 -9.36
CA GLN A 48 -2.32 10.01 -7.94
C GLN A 48 -1.83 8.65 -7.41
N VAL A 49 -2.52 7.56 -7.74
CA VAL A 49 -2.07 6.19 -7.40
C VAL A 49 -0.68 5.91 -7.96
N PHE A 50 -0.44 6.24 -9.23
CA PHE A 50 0.88 6.10 -9.83
C PHE A 50 1.94 6.93 -9.10
N SER A 51 1.65 8.21 -8.85
CA SER A 51 2.57 9.12 -8.13
C SER A 51 2.89 8.60 -6.73
N MET A 52 1.90 8.08 -6.01
CA MET A 52 2.07 7.45 -4.71
C MET A 52 3.01 6.26 -4.81
N LYS A 53 2.73 5.29 -5.69
CA LYS A 53 3.59 4.11 -5.89
C LYS A 53 5.02 4.49 -6.27
N GLN A 54 5.23 5.54 -7.06
CA GLN A 54 6.60 6.03 -7.35
C GLN A 54 7.28 6.63 -6.13
N SER A 55 6.61 7.49 -5.38
CA SER A 55 7.16 8.06 -4.15
C SER A 55 7.45 6.98 -3.10
N TRP A 56 6.59 5.96 -3.00
CA TRP A 56 6.70 4.85 -2.07
C TRP A 56 7.98 4.05 -2.23
N LYS A 57 8.54 3.96 -3.44
CA LYS A 57 9.86 3.33 -3.66
C LYS A 57 10.98 3.94 -2.82
N GLY A 58 10.89 5.24 -2.49
CA GLY A 58 11.85 5.91 -1.60
C GLY A 58 11.69 5.54 -0.12
N ILE A 59 10.49 5.13 0.27
CA ILE A 59 10.15 4.64 1.61
C ILE A 59 10.49 3.14 1.71
N LYS A 60 10.18 2.37 0.66
CA LYS A 60 10.48 0.93 0.57
C LYS A 60 11.96 0.60 0.82
N ARG A 61 12.87 1.51 0.46
CA ARG A 61 14.32 1.35 0.70
C ARG A 61 14.74 1.60 2.15
N ARG A 62 13.85 2.16 2.98
CA ARG A 62 14.07 2.58 4.37
C ARG A 62 12.83 2.23 5.21
N MET A 63 12.22 1.08 4.96
CA MET A 63 10.95 0.71 5.62
C MET A 63 11.13 0.63 7.13
N GLU A 64 12.21 -0.02 7.57
CA GLU A 64 12.54 -0.16 8.98
C GLU A 64 12.71 1.20 9.66
N GLU A 65 13.63 2.04 9.16
CA GLU A 65 13.87 3.41 9.66
C GLU A 65 12.57 4.23 9.72
N THR A 66 11.76 4.19 8.65
CA THR A 66 10.48 4.92 8.58
C THR A 66 9.46 4.38 9.57
N GLY A 67 9.38 3.06 9.73
CA GLY A 67 8.46 2.41 10.65
C GLY A 67 8.82 2.68 12.12
N VAL A 68 10.11 2.61 12.46
CA VAL A 68 10.60 2.95 13.81
C VAL A 68 10.28 4.40 14.12
N GLU A 69 10.58 5.32 13.19
CA GLU A 69 10.25 6.74 13.33
C GLU A 69 8.74 6.97 13.55
N MET A 70 7.89 6.28 12.79
CA MET A 70 6.44 6.33 12.96
C MET A 70 6.01 5.88 14.36
N PHE A 71 6.57 4.79 14.90
CA PHE A 71 6.19 4.29 16.22
C PHE A 71 6.70 5.16 17.36
N VAL A 72 7.92 5.68 17.29
CA VAL A 72 8.44 6.64 18.28
C VAL A 72 7.48 7.84 18.37
N ARG A 73 7.05 8.37 17.22
CA ARG A 73 6.04 9.44 17.16
C ARG A 73 4.68 9.04 17.71
N LEU A 74 4.24 7.81 17.43
CA LEU A 74 2.98 7.29 17.96
C LEU A 74 2.97 7.23 19.49
N PHE A 75 4.08 6.85 20.11
CA PHE A 75 4.17 6.81 21.57
C PHE A 75 4.22 8.20 22.21
N HIS A 76 4.71 9.22 21.50
CA HIS A 76 4.57 10.62 21.92
C HIS A 76 3.13 11.14 21.79
N VAL A 77 2.35 10.61 20.85
CA VAL A 77 0.91 10.93 20.73
C VAL A 77 0.12 10.29 21.86
N ASP A 78 0.46 9.06 22.23
CA ASP A 78 -0.16 8.34 23.34
C ASP A 78 0.79 7.30 23.93
N GLU A 79 1.40 7.64 25.07
CA GLU A 79 2.34 6.78 25.80
C GLU A 79 1.68 5.47 26.26
N THR A 80 0.36 5.45 26.44
CA THR A 80 -0.36 4.23 26.85
C THR A 80 -0.25 3.14 25.80
N LEU A 81 -0.05 3.49 24.52
CA LEU A 81 0.14 2.52 23.45
C LEU A 81 1.44 1.75 23.60
N GLN A 82 2.50 2.40 24.08
CA GLN A 82 3.77 1.74 24.34
C GLN A 82 3.63 0.67 25.45
N THR A 83 2.72 0.87 26.40
CA THR A 83 2.53 -0.07 27.52
C THR A 83 2.05 -1.46 27.09
N MET A 84 1.45 -1.56 25.90
CA MET A 84 1.04 -2.83 25.29
C MET A 84 2.23 -3.68 24.80
N PHE A 85 3.42 -3.09 24.68
CA PHE A 85 4.63 -3.76 24.20
C PHE A 85 5.54 -4.17 25.35
N HIS A 86 5.31 -5.35 25.93
CA HIS A 86 6.04 -5.81 27.12
C HIS A 86 7.57 -5.76 27.04
N LYS A 87 8.16 -5.88 25.84
CA LYS A 87 9.62 -5.87 25.63
C LYS A 87 10.27 -4.49 25.73
N PHE A 88 9.50 -3.42 25.60
CA PHE A 88 10.03 -2.04 25.59
C PHE A 88 9.08 -1.01 26.22
N LYS A 89 8.05 -1.44 26.96
CA LYS A 89 7.05 -0.55 27.59
C LYS A 89 7.62 0.48 28.56
N ASP A 90 8.80 0.22 29.14
CA ASP A 90 9.43 1.04 30.17
C ASP A 90 10.58 1.91 29.62
N ILE A 91 10.92 1.78 28.33
CA ILE A 91 11.95 2.61 27.68
C ILE A 91 11.37 4.00 27.46
N ARG A 92 12.02 5.03 28.01
CA ARG A 92 11.60 6.44 27.86
C ARG A 92 12.57 7.28 27.02
N ASN A 93 13.73 6.74 26.72
CA ASN A 93 14.71 7.39 25.86
C ASN A 93 14.43 7.02 24.39
N ASP A 94 14.21 8.02 23.54
CA ASP A 94 13.92 7.80 22.11
C ASP A 94 15.05 7.08 21.38
N GLU A 95 16.32 7.35 21.69
CA GLU A 95 17.47 6.73 21.03
C GLU A 95 17.54 5.23 21.37
N GLU A 96 17.36 4.89 22.65
CA GLU A 96 17.27 3.51 23.10
C GLU A 96 16.10 2.79 22.44
N LEU A 97 14.93 3.44 22.38
CA LEU A 97 13.73 2.91 21.73
C LEU A 97 13.95 2.66 20.23
N ARG A 98 14.63 3.57 19.54
CA ARG A 98 14.99 3.44 18.11
C ARG A 98 15.90 2.25 17.84
N SER A 99 16.79 1.94 18.78
CA SER A 99 17.69 0.78 18.70
C SER A 99 17.09 -0.53 19.22
N ASN A 100 15.82 -0.52 19.64
CA ASN A 100 15.19 -1.70 20.23
C ASN A 100 14.74 -2.70 19.15
N GLU A 101 15.36 -3.88 19.12
CA GLU A 101 15.07 -4.94 18.13
C GLU A 101 13.59 -5.38 18.11
N ALA A 102 12.90 -5.35 19.25
CA ALA A 102 11.49 -5.73 19.29
C ALA A 102 10.57 -4.66 18.67
N LEU A 103 10.93 -3.38 18.82
CA LEU A 103 10.25 -2.31 18.11
C LEU A 103 10.54 -2.39 16.61
N GLU A 104 11.81 -2.52 16.24
CA GLU A 104 12.26 -2.65 14.84
C GLU A 104 11.52 -3.78 14.10
N TYR A 105 11.42 -4.96 14.73
CA TYR A 105 10.69 -6.09 14.19
C TYR A 105 9.22 -5.76 13.94
N HIS A 106 8.55 -5.17 14.93
CA HIS A 106 7.13 -4.83 14.80
C HIS A 106 6.90 -3.73 13.76
N ALA A 107 7.74 -2.70 13.76
CA ALA A 107 7.75 -1.63 12.76
C ALA A 107 7.89 -2.20 11.34
N THR A 108 8.79 -3.16 11.14
CA THR A 108 8.99 -3.83 9.85
C THR A 108 7.77 -4.62 9.40
N LEU A 109 7.08 -5.33 10.31
CA LEU A 109 5.83 -6.04 9.99
C LEU A 109 4.73 -5.07 9.52
N VAL A 110 4.57 -3.95 10.23
CA VAL A 110 3.57 -2.93 9.86
C VAL A 110 3.93 -2.32 8.51
N MET A 111 5.18 -1.92 8.30
CA MET A 111 5.61 -1.31 7.04
C MET A 111 5.54 -2.27 5.85
N THR A 112 5.73 -3.58 6.07
CA THR A 112 5.52 -4.61 5.05
C THR A 112 4.04 -4.73 4.67
N THR A 113 3.14 -4.67 5.66
CA THR A 113 1.68 -4.66 5.41
C THR A 113 1.27 -3.41 4.62
N LEU A 114 1.81 -2.25 4.98
CA LEU A 114 1.56 -1.00 4.25
C LEU A 114 2.13 -1.03 2.83
N ASP A 115 3.32 -1.62 2.63
CA ASP A 115 3.90 -1.83 1.30
C ASP A 115 2.97 -2.68 0.43
N ASP A 116 2.48 -3.79 0.96
CA ASP A 116 1.58 -4.69 0.25
C ASP A 116 0.27 -4.00 -0.14
N ALA A 117 -0.35 -3.29 0.80
CA ALA A 117 -1.55 -2.50 0.56
C ALA A 117 -1.34 -1.39 -0.49
N ILE A 118 -0.23 -0.65 -0.43
CA ILE A 118 0.07 0.46 -1.36
C ILE A 118 0.43 -0.06 -2.75
N VAL A 119 1.20 -1.14 -2.84
CA VAL A 119 1.60 -1.76 -4.11
C VAL A 119 0.39 -2.32 -4.85
N HIS A 120 -0.59 -2.85 -4.14
CA HIS A 120 -1.80 -3.47 -4.71
C HIS A 120 -3.07 -2.62 -4.58
N ILE A 121 -2.95 -1.32 -4.29
CA ILE A 121 -4.11 -0.46 -3.97
C ILE A 121 -5.15 -0.30 -5.09
N ASP A 122 -4.80 -0.68 -6.31
CA ASP A 122 -5.68 -0.78 -7.48
C ASP A 122 -6.53 -2.06 -7.49
N ASN A 123 -6.13 -3.08 -6.73
CA ASN A 123 -6.93 -4.28 -6.46
C ASN A 123 -7.66 -4.13 -5.11
N PHE A 124 -8.76 -3.38 -5.14
CA PHE A 124 -9.54 -3.04 -3.95
C PHE A 124 -9.95 -4.25 -3.11
N GLU A 125 -10.47 -5.30 -3.75
CA GLU A 125 -10.92 -6.52 -3.06
C GLU A 125 -9.78 -7.19 -2.28
N TYR A 126 -8.62 -7.35 -2.93
CA TYR A 126 -7.44 -7.92 -2.28
C TYR A 126 -6.99 -7.08 -1.08
N VAL A 127 -6.87 -5.76 -1.26
CA VAL A 127 -6.42 -4.87 -0.19
C VAL A 127 -7.41 -4.82 0.95
N GLN A 128 -8.72 -4.84 0.66
CA GLN A 128 -9.76 -4.89 1.68
C GLN A 128 -9.64 -6.18 2.51
N GLN A 129 -9.53 -7.35 1.87
CA GLN A 129 -9.35 -8.62 2.57
C GLN A 129 -8.07 -8.67 3.41
N LEU A 130 -6.95 -8.17 2.87
CA LEU A 130 -5.69 -8.05 3.59
C LEU A 130 -5.85 -7.21 4.87
N LEU A 131 -6.38 -6.00 4.73
CA LEU A 131 -6.50 -5.05 5.83
C LEU A 131 -7.57 -5.46 6.85
N HIS A 132 -8.67 -6.09 6.43
CA HIS A 132 -9.65 -6.68 7.34
C HIS A 132 -9.01 -7.78 8.20
N ARG A 133 -8.21 -8.68 7.59
CA ARG A 133 -7.49 -9.72 8.34
C ARG A 133 -6.49 -9.12 9.33
N VAL A 134 -5.72 -8.11 8.93
CA VAL A 134 -4.75 -7.46 9.81
C VAL A 134 -5.47 -6.72 10.95
N GLY A 135 -6.53 -5.98 10.65
CA GLY A 135 -7.38 -5.33 11.63
C GLY A 135 -7.94 -6.32 12.65
N ALA A 136 -8.57 -7.41 12.18
CA ALA A 136 -9.11 -8.48 13.01
C ALA A 136 -8.04 -9.11 13.92
N SER A 137 -6.80 -9.26 13.45
CA SER A 137 -5.72 -9.83 14.25
C SER A 137 -5.37 -9.02 15.51
N HIS A 138 -5.80 -7.75 15.58
CA HIS A 138 -5.57 -6.91 16.76
C HIS A 138 -6.52 -7.22 17.93
N VAL A 139 -7.53 -8.08 17.74
CA VAL A 139 -8.39 -8.57 18.84
C VAL A 139 -7.59 -9.26 19.97
N LYS A 140 -6.40 -9.77 19.64
CA LYS A 140 -5.50 -10.43 20.60
C LYS A 140 -4.87 -9.46 21.60
N PHE A 141 -4.90 -8.15 21.33
CA PHE A 141 -4.30 -7.14 22.20
C PHE A 141 -5.35 -6.57 23.14
N GLN A 142 -5.27 -6.96 24.41
CA GLN A 142 -6.22 -6.53 25.43
C GLN A 142 -6.26 -5.00 25.54
N GLY A 143 -7.47 -4.43 25.49
CA GLY A 143 -7.65 -2.98 25.57
C GLY A 143 -7.43 -2.22 24.25
N PHE A 144 -7.00 -2.89 23.18
CA PHE A 144 -6.89 -2.27 21.86
C PHE A 144 -8.28 -2.09 21.26
N ARG A 145 -8.63 -0.84 20.94
CA ARG A 145 -9.94 -0.46 20.39
C ARG A 145 -9.83 -0.14 18.90
N PRO A 146 -10.89 -0.30 18.09
CA PRO A 146 -10.86 0.10 16.68
C PRO A 146 -10.37 1.54 16.50
N GLU A 147 -10.90 2.47 17.29
CA GLU A 147 -10.51 3.89 17.25
C GLU A 147 -9.01 4.15 17.45
N THR A 148 -8.28 3.22 18.11
CA THR A 148 -6.83 3.35 18.35
C THR A 148 -6.04 3.42 17.04
N PHE A 149 -6.49 2.77 15.97
CA PHE A 149 -5.81 2.83 14.66
C PHE A 149 -5.67 4.25 14.14
N TYR A 150 -6.65 5.13 14.40
CA TYR A 150 -6.59 6.52 13.94
C TYR A 150 -5.43 7.32 14.51
N LYS A 151 -4.89 6.91 15.66
CA LYS A 151 -3.70 7.55 16.27
C LYS A 151 -2.45 7.39 15.41
N MET A 152 -2.41 6.40 14.51
CA MET A 152 -1.28 6.14 13.61
C MET A 152 -1.19 7.16 12.45
N ARG A 153 -2.29 7.83 12.10
CA ARG A 153 -2.37 8.68 10.90
C ARG A 153 -1.26 9.74 10.84
N GLU A 154 -1.20 10.63 11.85
CA GLU A 154 -0.22 11.72 11.85
C GLU A 154 1.22 11.22 12.03
N PRO A 155 1.52 10.27 12.93
CA PRO A 155 2.84 9.65 13.02
C PRO A 155 3.33 9.05 11.69
N PHE A 156 2.45 8.39 10.94
CA PHE A 156 2.77 7.85 9.62
C PHE A 156 3.10 8.96 8.63
N LEU A 157 2.27 10.01 8.54
CA LEU A 157 2.48 11.11 7.60
C LEU A 157 3.78 11.87 7.90
N GLU A 158 4.10 12.12 9.17
CA GLU A 158 5.35 12.78 9.55
C GLU A 158 6.57 11.89 9.29
N ALA A 159 6.50 10.59 9.56
CA ALA A 159 7.59 9.66 9.23
C ALA A 159 7.84 9.59 7.71
N VAL A 160 6.77 9.50 6.91
CA VAL A 160 6.85 9.54 5.45
C VAL A 160 7.48 10.84 4.95
N LYS A 161 7.09 11.98 5.53
CA LYS A 161 7.64 13.30 5.21
C LYS A 161 9.14 13.36 5.48
N VAL A 162 9.58 12.93 6.66
CA VAL A 162 11.02 12.88 7.02
C VAL A 162 11.78 12.00 6.02
N THR A 163 11.26 10.81 5.73
CA THR A 163 11.90 9.88 4.80
C THR A 163 11.99 10.44 3.38
N LEU A 164 10.92 11.06 2.87
CA LEU A 164 10.89 11.57 1.50
C LEU A 164 11.63 12.91 1.32
N GLY A 165 11.78 13.71 2.37
CA GLY A 165 12.41 15.03 2.33
C GLY A 165 11.76 15.92 1.29
N ASP A 166 12.56 16.57 0.43
CA ASP A 166 12.08 17.47 -0.63
C ASP A 166 11.09 16.83 -1.62
N ARG A 167 11.01 15.50 -1.67
CA ARG A 167 10.04 14.78 -2.52
C ARG A 167 8.63 14.74 -1.91
N TYR A 168 8.47 15.09 -0.63
CA TYR A 168 7.18 15.16 0.04
C TYR A 168 6.50 16.50 -0.22
N THR A 169 5.99 16.66 -1.45
CA THR A 169 5.26 17.87 -1.86
C THR A 169 3.83 17.87 -1.30
N GLU A 170 3.15 19.03 -1.32
CA GLU A 170 1.75 19.16 -0.90
C GLU A 170 0.81 18.18 -1.65
N ASN A 171 1.09 17.95 -2.94
CA ASN A 171 0.35 16.97 -3.72
C ASN A 171 0.59 15.54 -3.23
N ILE A 172 1.83 15.18 -2.91
CA ILE A 172 2.16 13.87 -2.34
C ILE A 172 1.51 13.70 -0.96
N GLN A 173 1.60 14.71 -0.10
CA GLN A 173 0.93 14.72 1.19
C GLN A 173 -0.58 14.47 1.07
N SER A 174 -1.25 15.19 0.17
CA SER A 174 -2.70 15.04 -0.05
C SER A 174 -3.05 13.60 -0.46
N VAL A 175 -2.22 12.97 -1.29
CA VAL A 175 -2.41 11.57 -1.70
C VAL A 175 -2.18 10.59 -0.55
N TYR A 176 -1.14 10.78 0.26
CA TYR A 176 -0.90 9.92 1.44
C TYR A 176 -1.99 10.08 2.50
N ILE A 177 -2.55 11.27 2.69
CA ILE A 177 -3.68 11.50 3.61
C ILE A 177 -4.88 10.63 3.22
N VAL A 178 -5.22 10.60 1.93
CA VAL A 178 -6.35 9.79 1.43
C VAL A 178 -6.04 8.31 1.59
N ALA A 179 -4.84 7.88 1.18
CA ALA A 179 -4.44 6.48 1.24
C ALA A 179 -4.41 5.94 2.68
N ILE A 180 -3.79 6.66 3.62
CA ILE A 180 -3.73 6.21 5.02
C ILE A 180 -5.11 6.23 5.67
N SER A 181 -5.98 7.19 5.32
CA SER A 181 -7.36 7.22 5.83
C SER A 181 -8.15 5.99 5.38
N PHE A 182 -8.02 5.61 4.10
CA PHE A 182 -8.62 4.38 3.58
C PHE A 182 -8.10 3.14 4.31
N ILE A 183 -6.78 3.03 4.47
CA ILE A 183 -6.15 1.88 5.12
C ILE A 183 -6.65 1.73 6.56
N LEU A 184 -6.59 2.81 7.35
CA LEU A 184 -6.99 2.78 8.76
C LEU A 184 -8.49 2.52 8.92
N ASN A 185 -9.35 3.12 8.09
CA ASN A 185 -10.79 2.84 8.10
C ASN A 185 -11.06 1.35 7.85
N THR A 186 -10.38 0.76 6.88
CA THR A 186 -10.53 -0.67 6.57
C THR A 186 -10.07 -1.54 7.74
N MET A 187 -8.94 -1.22 8.38
CA MET A 187 -8.50 -1.96 9.57
C MET A 187 -9.46 -1.83 10.77
N VAL A 188 -10.05 -0.64 10.95
CA VAL A 188 -11.09 -0.36 11.95
C VAL A 188 -12.31 -1.24 11.73
N GLU A 189 -12.79 -1.35 10.48
CA GLU A 189 -13.88 -2.26 10.12
C GLU A 189 -13.53 -3.71 10.44
N GLY A 190 -12.34 -4.17 10.05
CA GLY A 190 -11.89 -5.54 10.30
C GLY A 190 -11.88 -5.89 11.79
N LEU A 191 -11.36 -4.99 12.64
CA LEU A 191 -11.39 -5.19 14.10
C LEU A 191 -12.81 -5.11 14.66
N SER A 192 -13.62 -4.16 14.21
CA SER A 192 -15.01 -3.99 14.68
C SER A 192 -15.85 -5.22 14.37
N GLN A 193 -15.70 -5.81 13.19
CA GLN A 193 -16.36 -7.06 12.81
C GLN A 193 -15.86 -8.25 13.64
N ALA A 194 -14.56 -8.34 13.91
CA ALA A 194 -14.01 -9.40 14.75
C ALA A 194 -14.52 -9.32 16.19
N ILE A 195 -14.62 -8.12 16.77
CA ILE A 195 -15.17 -7.89 18.11
C ILE A 195 -16.69 -8.13 18.14
N GLY A 196 -17.43 -7.74 17.09
CA GLY A 196 -18.87 -8.00 16.99
C GLY A 196 -19.19 -9.49 16.79
N GLY A 197 -18.34 -10.21 16.07
CA GLY A 197 -18.49 -11.64 15.78
C GLY A 197 -18.21 -12.56 16.98
N THR A 198 -17.40 -12.14 17.94
CA THR A 198 -17.16 -12.90 19.19
C THR A 198 -18.37 -12.92 20.12
N GLY A 199 -19.42 -12.14 19.84
CA GLY A 199 -20.68 -12.14 20.58
C GLY A 199 -21.75 -13.14 20.13
N SER A 200 -21.55 -13.88 19.02
CA SER A 200 -22.57 -14.79 18.45
C SER A 200 -22.17 -16.27 18.38
N GLY A 201 -21.06 -16.67 19.03
CA GLY A 201 -20.57 -18.05 19.04
C GLY A 201 -20.66 -18.71 20.41
N SER A 202 -21.86 -18.94 20.93
CA SER A 202 -22.02 -19.83 22.09
C SER A 202 -21.96 -21.30 21.64
N GLY A 203 -20.98 -22.03 22.16
CA GLY A 203 -21.11 -23.47 22.40
C GLY A 203 -20.36 -24.38 21.44
N SER A 204 -19.08 -24.62 21.71
CA SER A 204 -18.54 -25.97 21.96
C SER A 204 -17.03 -25.89 22.22
N ASP A 205 -16.72 -25.50 23.46
CA ASP A 205 -15.42 -25.76 24.07
C ASP A 205 -15.41 -27.25 24.48
N VAL A 206 -14.63 -28.07 23.76
CA VAL A 206 -14.19 -29.38 24.22
C VAL A 206 -12.72 -29.52 23.83
N MET A 207 -11.88 -29.42 24.86
CA MET A 207 -10.58 -30.09 25.07
C MET A 207 -9.73 -30.45 23.85
N LEU A 208 -8.43 -30.10 23.92
CA LEU A 208 -7.40 -31.09 24.27
C LEU A 208 -6.04 -30.39 24.44
N GLN A 209 -5.53 -30.44 25.67
CA GLN A 209 -4.11 -30.32 25.99
C GLN A 209 -3.41 -31.63 25.63
N SER A 210 -2.25 -31.54 24.98
CA SER A 210 -1.06 -32.37 25.21
C SER A 210 0.15 -31.65 24.61
#